data_AF-A0A0F7ZS55-F1
#
_entry.id   AF-A0A0F7ZS55-F1
#
_cell.length_a   1.000
_cell.length_b   1.000
_cell.length_c   1.000
_cell.angle_alpha   90.00
_cell.angle_beta   90.00
_cell.angle_gamma   90.00
#
_symmetry.space_group_name_H-M   'P 1'
#
loop_
_entity.id
_entity.type
_entity.pdbx_description
1 polymer ?
#
loop_
_entity_poly.entity_id
_entity_poly.type
_entity_poly.pdbx_seq_one_letter_code
_entity_poly.pdbx_strand_id
1 'polypeptide(L)'
;MSAGLASEVGCDTLLESPALDIPTLSASALGMKAIETILLDCVRLNYTLARQKWQPDEKLAVSTSTKDIRDYAEEIMGWGYEKAVRAIKNEHANFACKDIQVRYNKSIYWRIIVKYAKLLDPASLPTAKGRLDEFTMAEKTATLAFMTKAGYRTSYANQRRCRRFWKSLSDMREAGVDKILFYRTKEFDRFCEQHGTDAEPTLVQTVLSWEKIYGPHIEQLEERAKRESQGDLSGRFWLTQPHIAKRLNVPETSWNNGRNMWFSVAEEEHFKSGAGPAQVTSDQLGGLLDIHTAEGRNQNKSIFVSLLPRDENFLSVCPIITIQEGDFLGVFAGTIRYLEKKNSMYGIPGHSANLENLWLDYSHVTGILNQMRVSPPNGDANVCLQWELFEGSEGEACPPAWRVAVRALRTIKPFEELVRAAPNSEQYLRHRKLAHARRGYIKSTDAEKHNN
;
A
#
# COMPACT_ATOMS: atom_id res chain seq x y z
N MET A 1 10.84 -26.42 43.55
CA MET A 1 9.54 -25.82 43.18
C MET A 1 9.59 -24.34 43.48
N SER A 2 9.78 -23.51 42.46
CA SER A 2 9.63 -22.06 42.55
C SER A 2 9.30 -21.59 41.14
N ALA A 3 8.11 -21.01 41.01
CA ALA A 3 7.55 -20.48 39.78
C ALA A 3 8.26 -19.16 39.44
N GLY A 4 8.79 -19.07 38.23
CA GLY A 4 9.32 -17.84 37.65
C GLY A 4 8.22 -17.08 36.93
N LEU A 5 7.99 -15.84 37.37
CA LEU A 5 7.20 -14.83 36.67
C LEU A 5 7.91 -14.46 35.36
N ALA A 6 7.28 -14.77 34.23
CA ALA A 6 7.64 -14.19 32.94
C ALA A 6 6.80 -12.93 32.74
N SER A 7 7.47 -11.78 32.56
CA SER A 7 6.81 -10.52 32.23
C SER A 7 6.34 -10.54 30.78
N GLU A 8 5.03 -10.46 30.57
CA GLU A 8 4.43 -10.08 29.29
C GLU A 8 4.72 -8.59 29.05
N VAL A 9 5.60 -8.28 28.10
CA VAL A 9 5.70 -6.95 27.52
C VAL A 9 4.75 -6.95 26.32
N GLY A 10 3.52 -6.52 26.56
CA GLY A 10 2.54 -6.19 25.51
C GLY A 10 3.02 -4.98 24.74
N CYS A 11 3.17 -5.13 23.43
CA CYS A 11 3.38 -4.03 22.50
C CYS A 11 2.02 -3.35 22.27
N ASP A 12 1.64 -2.45 23.16
CA ASP A 12 0.54 -1.51 22.93
C ASP A 12 1.02 -0.45 21.91
N THR A 13 0.82 -0.73 20.62
CA THR A 13 1.04 0.27 19.58
C THR A 13 -0.08 1.31 19.64
N LEU A 14 0.18 2.39 20.35
CA LEU A 14 -0.69 3.55 20.54
C LEU A 14 -1.02 4.22 19.20
N LEU A 15 -2.18 3.89 18.63
CA LEU A 15 -3.01 4.86 17.90
C LEU A 15 -4.03 5.43 18.90
N GLU A 16 -3.55 6.15 19.91
CA GLU A 16 -4.40 6.99 20.74
C GLU A 16 -4.62 8.34 20.05
N SER A 17 -5.89 8.65 19.77
CA SER A 17 -6.32 9.98 19.32
C SER A 17 -6.08 11.01 20.42
N PRO A 18 -5.66 12.23 20.06
CA PRO A 18 -6.61 13.28 19.72
C PRO A 18 -6.67 13.41 18.21
N ALA A 19 -7.61 14.20 17.68
CA ALA A 19 -7.73 14.50 16.26
C ALA A 19 -6.36 14.39 15.56
N LEU A 20 -6.23 13.45 14.61
CA LEU A 20 -5.10 13.48 13.70
C LEU A 20 -5.28 14.81 12.95
N ASP A 21 -4.69 15.88 13.49
CA ASP A 21 -4.04 16.90 12.72
C ASP A 21 -3.03 16.10 11.90
N ILE A 22 -3.50 15.44 10.83
CA ILE A 22 -2.64 14.94 9.77
C ILE A 22 -1.98 16.24 9.33
N PRO A 23 -0.72 16.50 9.72
CA PRO A 23 -0.08 17.72 9.32
C PRO A 23 -0.22 17.71 7.82
N THR A 24 -0.90 18.72 7.26
CA THR A 24 -1.03 18.83 5.82
C THR A 24 0.38 18.63 5.32
N LEU A 25 0.64 17.52 4.62
CA LEU A 25 1.99 17.16 4.26
C LEU A 25 2.43 18.28 3.33
N SER A 26 3.04 19.33 3.87
CA SER A 26 3.66 20.39 3.10
C SER A 26 5.00 19.85 2.58
N ALA A 27 5.00 18.59 2.18
CA ALA A 27 6.08 18.02 1.42
C ALA A 27 6.02 18.71 0.06
N SER A 28 7.16 19.24 -0.35
CA SER A 28 7.36 19.67 -1.72
C SER A 28 6.94 18.55 -2.69
N ALA A 29 6.65 18.88 -3.95
CA ALA A 29 6.32 17.87 -4.96
C ALA A 29 7.37 16.73 -5.03
N LEU A 30 8.64 17.04 -4.73
CA LEU A 30 9.73 16.06 -4.61
C LEU A 30 9.56 15.14 -3.40
N GLY A 31 9.15 15.68 -2.25
CA GLY A 31 8.92 14.88 -1.05
C GLY A 31 7.70 13.97 -1.18
N MET A 32 6.59 14.47 -1.77
CA MET A 32 5.43 13.65 -2.09
C MET A 32 5.82 12.49 -3.02
N LYS A 33 6.56 12.78 -4.09
CA LYS A 33 7.05 11.76 -5.01
C LYS A 33 7.95 10.73 -4.30
N ALA A 34 8.84 11.17 -3.42
CA ALA A 34 9.69 10.27 -2.65
C ALA A 34 8.86 9.28 -1.81
N ILE A 35 7.88 9.77 -1.05
CA ILE A 35 7.00 8.92 -0.23
C ILE A 35 6.16 7.97 -1.06
N GLU A 36 5.58 8.43 -2.16
CA GLU A 36 4.78 7.55 -3.02
C GLU A 36 5.61 6.41 -3.60
N THR A 37 6.84 6.70 -4.06
CA THR A 37 7.73 5.63 -4.55
C THR A 37 8.14 4.66 -3.44
N ILE A 38 8.30 5.12 -2.20
CA ILE A 38 8.55 4.25 -1.03
C ILE A 38 7.37 3.30 -0.80
N LEU A 39 6.14 3.81 -0.81
CA LEU A 39 4.93 3.00 -0.62
C LEU A 39 4.74 1.98 -1.76
N LEU A 40 5.05 2.38 -3.00
CA LEU A 40 5.03 1.49 -4.16
C LEU A 40 6.10 0.39 -4.06
N ASP A 41 7.34 0.74 -3.69
CA ASP A 41 8.43 -0.25 -3.50
C ASP A 41 8.10 -1.21 -2.36
N CYS A 42 7.45 -0.74 -1.27
CA CYS A 42 6.97 -1.57 -0.17
C CYS A 42 6.00 -2.65 -0.67
N VAL A 43 4.95 -2.26 -1.40
CA VAL A 43 3.97 -3.20 -1.94
C VAL A 43 4.62 -4.17 -2.93
N ARG A 44 5.44 -3.65 -3.86
CA ARG A 44 6.13 -4.47 -4.86
C ARG A 44 7.03 -5.52 -4.22
N LEU A 45 7.81 -5.16 -3.21
CA LEU A 45 8.68 -6.10 -2.51
C LEU A 45 7.86 -7.17 -1.79
N ASN A 46 6.85 -6.77 -1.03
CA ASN A 46 6.10 -7.71 -0.20
C ASN A 46 5.27 -8.70 -1.04
N TYR A 47 4.70 -8.28 -2.17
CA TYR A 47 4.12 -9.23 -3.13
C TYR A 47 5.16 -10.19 -3.70
N THR A 48 6.36 -9.69 -4.00
CA THR A 48 7.45 -10.50 -4.55
C THR A 48 7.89 -11.57 -3.53
N LEU A 49 8.04 -11.17 -2.27
CA LEU A 49 8.44 -12.03 -1.16
C LEU A 49 7.39 -13.08 -0.81
N ALA A 50 6.13 -12.66 -0.68
CA ALA A 50 5.08 -13.51 -0.12
C ALA A 50 4.55 -14.55 -1.12
N ARG A 51 4.74 -14.34 -2.44
CA ARG A 51 4.53 -15.37 -3.47
C ARG A 51 5.57 -16.50 -3.43
N GLN A 52 6.59 -16.39 -2.60
CA GLN A 52 7.69 -17.36 -2.51
C GLN A 52 7.69 -18.07 -1.16
N LYS A 53 7.79 -19.41 -1.20
CA LYS A 53 8.07 -20.20 -0.01
C LYS A 53 9.58 -20.21 0.20
N TRP A 54 10.06 -19.32 1.04
CA TRP A 54 11.46 -19.31 1.45
C TRP A 54 11.73 -20.46 2.42
N GLN A 55 12.74 -21.28 2.12
CA GLN A 55 13.32 -22.20 3.10
C GLN A 55 14.26 -21.40 4.00
N PRO A 56 14.10 -21.41 5.33
CA PRO A 56 14.89 -20.59 6.26
C PRO A 56 16.42 -20.78 6.18
N ASP A 57 16.88 -21.92 5.65
CA ASP A 57 18.30 -22.30 5.60
C ASP A 57 18.99 -22.06 4.24
N GLU A 58 18.26 -21.64 3.20
CA GLU A 58 18.87 -21.27 1.93
C GLU A 58 19.47 -19.86 2.05
N LYS A 59 20.72 -19.79 2.54
CA LYS A 59 21.53 -18.58 2.38
C LYS A 59 21.53 -18.18 0.91
N LEU A 60 21.14 -16.94 0.63
CA LEU A 60 21.27 -16.25 -0.67
C LEU A 60 22.73 -16.24 -1.14
N ALA A 61 23.21 -17.37 -1.65
CA ALA A 61 24.51 -17.51 -2.27
C ALA A 61 24.33 -17.28 -3.77
N VAL A 62 24.60 -16.06 -4.22
CA VAL A 62 24.79 -15.78 -5.64
C VAL A 62 26.16 -16.36 -6.01
N SER A 63 26.22 -17.30 -6.95
CA SER A 63 27.51 -17.83 -7.41
C SER A 63 28.32 -16.71 -8.05
N THR A 64 29.60 -16.63 -7.68
CA THR A 64 30.57 -15.71 -8.29
C THR A 64 31.34 -16.34 -9.44
N SER A 65 31.09 -17.63 -9.74
CA SER A 65 31.73 -18.38 -10.81
C SER A 65 30.97 -18.19 -12.12
N THR A 66 31.64 -17.65 -13.14
CA THR A 66 31.05 -17.46 -14.48
C THR A 66 30.68 -18.78 -15.16
N LYS A 67 31.37 -19.87 -14.81
CA LYS A 67 31.03 -21.22 -15.27
C LYS A 67 29.71 -21.67 -14.65
N ASP A 68 29.58 -21.55 -13.33
CA ASP A 68 28.36 -21.99 -12.63
C ASP A 68 27.14 -21.18 -13.08
N ILE A 69 27.31 -19.89 -13.36
CA ILE A 69 26.24 -19.04 -13.91
C ILE A 69 25.77 -19.57 -15.27
N ARG A 70 26.70 -19.99 -16.14
CA ARG A 70 26.36 -20.57 -17.45
C ARG A 70 25.71 -21.93 -17.30
N ASP A 71 26.30 -22.80 -16.48
CA ASP A 71 25.81 -24.16 -16.25
C ASP A 71 24.38 -24.13 -15.66
N TYR A 72 24.08 -23.16 -14.77
CA TYR A 72 22.73 -22.96 -14.22
C TYR A 72 21.71 -22.52 -15.28
N ALA A 73 22.10 -21.65 -16.23
CA ALA A 73 21.22 -21.24 -17.32
C ALA A 73 20.86 -22.43 -18.23
N GLU A 74 21.84 -23.29 -18.54
CA GLU A 74 21.61 -24.54 -19.28
C GLU A 74 20.70 -25.50 -18.49
N GLU A 75 20.88 -25.59 -17.17
CA GLU A 75 20.02 -26.41 -16.30
C GLU A 75 18.56 -25.93 -16.32
N ILE A 76 18.32 -24.62 -16.25
CA ILE A 76 16.97 -24.04 -16.34
C ILE A 76 16.33 -24.36 -17.69
N MET A 77 17.08 -24.31 -18.79
CA MET A 77 16.57 -24.67 -20.12
C MET A 77 16.12 -26.14 -20.20
N GLY A 78 16.74 -27.02 -19.40
CA GLY A 78 16.34 -28.43 -19.30
C GLY A 78 15.10 -28.68 -18.41
N TRP A 79 14.59 -27.68 -17.70
CA TRP A 79 13.43 -27.83 -16.82
C TRP A 79 12.09 -27.64 -17.57
N GLY A 80 11.04 -28.27 -17.07
CA GLY A 80 9.67 -28.00 -17.54
C GLY A 80 9.24 -26.55 -17.25
N TYR A 81 8.35 -26.01 -18.08
CA TYR A 81 7.92 -24.60 -18.08
C TYR A 81 7.64 -24.04 -16.67
N GLU A 82 6.77 -24.71 -15.90
CA GLU A 82 6.41 -24.26 -14.54
C GLU A 82 7.60 -24.20 -13.57
N LYS A 83 8.53 -25.14 -13.68
CA LYS A 83 9.73 -25.18 -12.84
C LYS A 83 10.71 -24.08 -13.26
N ALA A 84 10.92 -23.90 -14.56
CA ALA A 84 11.78 -22.84 -15.10
C ALA A 84 11.26 -21.44 -14.74
N VAL A 85 9.96 -21.18 -14.94
CA VAL A 85 9.32 -19.90 -14.58
C VAL A 85 9.43 -19.64 -13.08
N ARG A 86 9.23 -20.66 -12.23
CA ARG A 86 9.38 -20.52 -10.78
C ARG A 86 10.80 -20.13 -10.38
N ALA A 87 11.81 -20.73 -11.00
CA ALA A 87 13.20 -20.41 -10.71
C ALA A 87 13.58 -18.98 -11.11
N ILE A 88 13.15 -18.53 -12.29
CA ILE A 88 13.35 -17.14 -12.74
C ILE A 88 12.66 -16.16 -11.78
N LYS A 89 11.43 -16.47 -11.33
CA LYS A 89 10.72 -15.66 -10.32
C LYS A 89 11.50 -15.57 -9.00
N ASN A 90 12.09 -16.69 -8.55
CA ASN A 90 12.93 -16.72 -7.35
C ASN A 90 14.19 -15.86 -7.50
N GLU A 91 14.88 -15.94 -8.64
CA GLU A 91 16.06 -15.12 -8.92
C GLU A 91 15.72 -13.61 -8.91
N HIS A 92 14.61 -13.21 -9.53
CA HIS A 92 14.14 -11.83 -9.51
C HIS A 92 13.87 -11.31 -8.09
N ALA A 93 13.25 -12.13 -7.23
CA ALA A 93 13.01 -11.74 -5.84
C ALA A 93 14.30 -11.64 -5.03
N ASN A 94 15.22 -12.58 -5.23
CA ASN A 94 16.54 -12.55 -4.61
C ASN A 94 17.27 -11.25 -4.96
N PHE A 95 17.24 -10.85 -6.23
CA PHE A 95 17.82 -9.59 -6.67
C PHE A 95 17.14 -8.38 -6.02
N ALA A 96 15.80 -8.35 -5.96
CA ALA A 96 15.06 -7.27 -5.31
C ALA A 96 15.41 -7.13 -3.82
N CYS A 97 15.53 -8.25 -3.10
CA CYS A 97 15.94 -8.28 -1.68
C CYS A 97 17.37 -7.76 -1.51
N LYS A 98 18.29 -8.20 -2.38
CA LYS A 98 19.68 -7.75 -2.35
C LYS A 98 19.81 -6.27 -2.64
N ASP A 99 19.06 -5.73 -3.60
CA ASP A 99 19.07 -4.31 -3.91
C ASP A 99 18.62 -3.46 -2.70
N ILE A 100 17.55 -3.87 -2.02
CA ILE A 100 17.09 -3.21 -0.79
C ILE A 100 18.12 -3.35 0.34
N GLN A 101 18.70 -4.54 0.52
CA GLN A 101 19.75 -4.75 1.52
C GLN A 101 20.95 -3.81 1.28
N VAL A 102 21.42 -3.71 0.03
CA VAL A 102 22.51 -2.80 -0.35
C VAL A 102 22.12 -1.35 -0.11
N ARG A 103 20.88 -0.95 -0.43
CA ARG A 103 20.37 0.38 -0.09
C ARG A 103 20.38 0.60 1.42
N TYR A 104 19.68 -0.22 2.19
CA TYR A 104 19.56 -0.06 3.64
C TYR A 104 20.93 -0.01 4.33
N ASN A 105 21.89 -0.84 3.92
CA ASN A 105 23.26 -0.84 4.43
C ASN A 105 24.00 0.50 4.28
N LYS A 106 23.65 1.34 3.29
CA LYS A 106 24.27 2.68 3.20
C LYS A 106 23.99 3.56 4.42
N SER A 107 22.91 3.30 5.17
CA SER A 107 22.61 4.02 6.42
C SER A 107 23.61 3.74 7.55
N ILE A 108 24.40 2.66 7.46
CA ILE A 108 25.41 2.32 8.48
C ILE A 108 26.84 2.68 8.06
N TYR A 109 27.07 3.06 6.80
CA TYR A 109 28.42 3.34 6.28
C TYR A 109 29.10 4.47 7.04
N TRP A 110 28.38 5.54 7.38
CA TRP A 110 28.95 6.65 8.12
C TRP A 110 29.46 6.23 9.50
N ARG A 111 28.74 5.37 10.22
CA ARG A 111 29.21 4.83 11.51
C ARG A 111 30.50 4.03 11.37
N ILE A 112 30.66 3.26 10.28
CA ILE A 112 31.90 2.54 9.97
C ILE A 112 33.05 3.52 9.70
N ILE A 113 32.78 4.57 8.92
CA ILE A 113 33.76 5.62 8.60
C ILE A 113 34.21 6.36 9.87
N VAL A 114 33.27 6.78 10.72
CA VAL A 114 33.56 7.48 11.98
C VAL A 114 34.36 6.59 12.93
N LYS A 115 34.06 5.29 13.00
CA LYS A 115 34.86 4.32 13.78
C LYS A 115 36.31 4.28 13.29
N TYR A 116 36.54 4.24 11.97
CA TYR A 116 37.89 4.25 11.42
C TYR A 116 38.59 5.61 11.59
N ALA A 117 37.86 6.73 11.45
CA ALA A 117 38.41 8.07 11.64
C ALA A 117 39.01 8.27 13.04
N LYS A 118 38.39 7.70 14.08
CA LYS A 118 38.89 7.72 15.46
C LYS A 118 40.21 6.98 15.67
N LEU A 119 40.58 6.09 14.76
CA LEU A 119 41.82 5.30 14.83
C LEU A 119 42.98 5.92 14.05
N LEU A 120 42.73 7.01 13.30
CA LEU A 120 43.76 7.68 12.53
C LEU A 120 44.64 8.52 13.46
N ASP A 121 45.96 8.40 13.31
CA ASP A 121 46.92 9.25 14.01
C ASP A 121 46.79 10.71 13.51
N PRO A 122 46.48 11.68 14.39
CA PRO A 122 46.39 13.08 14.01
C PRO A 122 47.65 13.63 13.33
N ALA A 123 48.84 13.13 13.68
CA ALA A 123 50.10 13.58 13.09
C ALA A 123 50.27 13.12 11.63
N SER A 124 49.57 12.06 11.22
CA SER A 124 49.60 11.51 9.85
C SER A 124 48.58 12.14 8.90
N LEU A 125 47.71 13.04 9.41
CA LEU A 125 46.62 13.60 8.63
C LEU A 125 47.10 14.67 7.64
N PRO A 126 46.55 14.72 6.42
CA PRO A 126 46.85 15.80 5.49
C PRO A 126 46.43 17.16 6.06
N THR A 127 47.20 18.20 5.76
CA THR A 127 46.84 19.57 6.11
C THR A 127 45.49 19.92 5.48
N ALA A 128 44.59 20.52 6.27
CA ALA A 128 43.30 21.00 5.77
C ALA A 128 43.52 22.04 4.66
N LYS A 129 42.90 21.81 3.49
CA LYS A 129 42.92 22.74 2.35
C LYS A 129 41.49 23.22 2.07
N GLY A 130 41.32 24.52 1.87
CA GLY A 130 40.04 25.15 1.51
C GLY A 130 39.20 25.62 2.69
N ARG A 131 37.96 26.05 2.41
CA ARG A 131 37.00 26.55 3.41
C ARG A 131 36.64 25.43 4.39
N LEU A 132 36.56 25.77 5.68
CA LEU A 132 36.08 24.86 6.72
C LEU A 132 34.67 24.37 6.34
N ASP A 133 34.50 23.05 6.33
CA ASP A 133 33.21 22.38 6.23
C ASP A 133 32.94 21.59 7.52
N GLU A 134 31.77 20.98 7.62
CA GLU A 134 31.32 20.22 8.80
C GLU A 134 32.13 18.92 9.06
N PHE A 135 33.14 18.61 8.25
CA PHE A 135 33.88 17.34 8.32
C PHE A 135 35.35 17.54 8.70
N THR A 136 35.80 16.77 9.68
CA THR A 136 37.20 16.72 10.08
C THR A 136 38.10 16.12 8.99
N MET A 137 39.41 16.40 9.05
CA MET A 137 40.37 15.77 8.13
C MET A 137 40.45 14.25 8.34
N ALA A 138 40.29 13.77 9.57
CA ALA A 138 40.22 12.34 9.86
C ALA A 138 39.03 11.68 9.15
N GLU A 139 37.84 12.28 9.22
CA GLU A 139 36.64 11.77 8.53
C GLU A 139 36.78 11.82 7.01
N LYS A 140 37.41 12.87 6.45
CA LYS A 140 37.70 12.97 5.01
C LYS A 140 38.62 11.83 4.56
N THR A 141 39.72 11.61 5.28
CA THR A 141 40.68 10.53 5.00
C THR A 141 40.03 9.15 5.15
N ALA A 142 39.27 8.94 6.23
CA ALA A 142 38.55 7.69 6.47
C ALA A 142 37.49 7.40 5.40
N THR A 143 36.79 8.45 4.92
CA THR A 143 35.82 8.32 3.82
C THR A 143 36.51 7.85 2.55
N LEU A 144 37.64 8.48 2.17
CA LEU A 144 38.41 8.08 0.99
C LEU A 144 38.89 6.62 1.11
N ALA A 145 39.43 6.24 2.26
CA ALA A 145 39.87 4.87 2.51
C ALA A 145 38.73 3.85 2.39
N PHE A 146 37.56 4.18 2.96
CA PHE A 146 36.35 3.36 2.83
C PHE A 146 35.91 3.24 1.36
N MET A 147 35.83 4.36 0.64
CA MET A 147 35.42 4.37 -0.77
C MET A 147 36.33 3.53 -1.65
N THR A 148 37.65 3.65 -1.49
CA THR A 148 38.63 2.83 -2.21
C THR A 148 38.43 1.35 -1.93
N LYS A 149 38.34 0.96 -0.65
CA LYS A 149 38.17 -0.45 -0.25
C LYS A 149 36.83 -1.04 -0.66
N ALA A 150 35.77 -0.24 -0.68
CA ALA A 150 34.43 -0.66 -1.04
C ALA A 150 34.11 -0.49 -2.55
N GLY A 151 35.09 -0.13 -3.39
CA GLY A 151 34.94 -0.06 -4.85
C GLY A 151 34.15 1.15 -5.36
N TYR A 152 34.03 2.23 -4.57
CA TYR A 152 33.39 3.48 -5.00
C TYR A 152 34.35 4.35 -5.80
N ARG A 153 33.81 5.12 -6.74
CA ARG A 153 34.58 6.15 -7.48
C ARG A 153 35.09 7.23 -6.52
N THR A 154 36.38 7.57 -6.58
CA THR A 154 37.04 8.44 -5.59
C THR A 154 37.27 9.87 -6.08
N SER A 155 36.54 10.37 -7.08
CA SER A 155 36.66 11.78 -7.48
C SER A 155 36.28 12.71 -6.32
N TYR A 156 36.91 13.88 -6.23
CA TYR A 156 36.69 14.82 -5.11
C TYR A 156 35.20 15.20 -4.94
N ALA A 157 34.51 15.47 -6.05
CA ALA A 157 33.08 15.77 -6.06
C ALA A 157 32.25 14.59 -5.53
N ASN A 158 32.58 13.36 -5.94
CA ASN A 158 31.86 12.17 -5.48
C ASN A 158 32.13 11.88 -4.00
N GLN A 159 33.36 12.04 -3.53
CA GLN A 159 33.70 11.89 -2.11
C GLN A 159 32.86 12.82 -1.22
N ARG A 160 32.77 14.11 -1.60
CA ARG A 160 31.97 15.10 -0.85
C ARG A 160 30.49 14.74 -0.84
N ARG A 161 29.94 14.33 -1.99
CA ARG A 161 28.54 13.91 -2.12
C ARG A 161 28.25 12.67 -1.27
N CYS A 162 29.04 11.60 -1.42
CA CYS A 162 28.86 10.36 -0.67
C CYS A 162 28.96 10.59 0.83
N ARG A 163 29.94 11.39 1.29
CA ARG A 163 30.12 11.69 2.71
C ARG A 163 28.90 12.33 3.34
N ARG A 164 28.38 13.41 2.73
CA ARG A 164 27.16 14.10 3.20
C ARG A 164 25.95 13.20 3.18
N PHE A 165 25.78 12.46 2.10
CA PHE A 165 24.65 11.57 1.93
C PHE A 165 24.65 10.44 2.97
N TRP A 166 25.77 9.74 3.16
CA TRP A 166 25.89 8.69 4.16
C TRP A 166 25.77 9.20 5.59
N LYS A 167 26.32 10.38 5.90
CA LYS A 167 26.09 11.03 7.19
C LYS A 167 24.60 11.29 7.41
N SER A 168 23.91 11.90 6.44
CA SER A 168 22.47 12.18 6.55
C SER A 168 21.63 10.93 6.77
N LEU A 169 21.90 9.84 6.04
CA LEU A 169 21.21 8.56 6.24
C LEU A 169 21.48 7.95 7.62
N SER A 170 22.69 8.11 8.15
CA SER A 170 23.05 7.66 9.49
C SER A 170 22.34 8.49 10.56
N ASP A 171 22.31 9.81 10.39
CA ASP A 171 21.65 10.73 11.31
C ASP A 171 20.13 10.46 11.35
N MET A 172 19.50 10.18 10.20
CA MET A 172 18.09 9.74 10.13
C MET A 172 17.86 8.43 10.90
N ARG A 173 18.75 7.45 10.71
CA ARG A 173 18.66 6.16 11.42
C ARG A 173 18.78 6.36 12.93
N GLU A 174 19.72 7.17 13.37
CA GLU A 174 19.93 7.48 14.79
C GLU A 174 18.75 8.29 15.38
N ALA A 175 18.07 9.08 14.57
CA ALA A 175 16.84 9.79 14.94
C ALA A 175 15.59 8.89 14.99
N GLY A 176 15.69 7.61 14.60
CA GLY A 176 14.60 6.63 14.64
C GLY A 176 13.83 6.45 13.34
N VAL A 177 14.34 6.92 12.20
CA VAL A 177 13.76 6.61 10.89
C VAL A 177 14.15 5.18 10.51
N ASP A 178 13.17 4.28 10.36
CA ASP A 178 13.43 2.89 10.01
C ASP A 178 12.74 2.47 8.71
N LYS A 179 11.40 2.48 8.67
CA LYS A 179 10.61 1.99 7.54
C LYS A 179 10.89 2.77 6.26
N ILE A 180 10.98 4.09 6.35
CA ILE A 180 11.35 4.94 5.20
C ILE A 180 12.77 4.61 4.70
N LEU A 181 13.74 4.41 5.61
CA LEU A 181 15.10 4.05 5.20
C LEU A 181 15.18 2.65 4.58
N PHE A 182 14.37 1.71 5.08
CA PHE A 182 14.29 0.35 4.58
C PHE A 182 13.75 0.30 3.15
N TYR A 183 12.65 1.00 2.86
CA TYR A 183 12.03 1.04 1.54
C TYR A 183 12.52 2.21 0.66
N ARG A 184 13.62 2.87 1.03
CA ARG A 184 14.04 4.11 0.34
C ARG A 184 14.34 3.89 -1.14
N THR A 185 13.98 4.85 -1.96
CA THR A 185 14.09 4.80 -3.43
C THR A 185 15.12 5.80 -3.97
N LYS A 186 15.33 5.81 -5.29
CA LYS A 186 16.18 6.82 -5.95
C LYS A 186 15.55 8.21 -5.87
N GLU A 187 14.23 8.29 -5.86
CA GLU A 187 13.46 9.52 -5.68
C GLU A 187 13.67 10.08 -4.27
N PHE A 188 13.70 9.22 -3.26
CA PHE A 188 14.09 9.62 -1.90
C PHE A 188 15.56 10.09 -1.84
N ASP A 189 16.48 9.35 -2.46
CA ASP A 189 17.90 9.74 -2.52
C ASP A 189 18.04 11.13 -3.19
N ARG A 190 17.30 11.38 -4.29
CA ARG A 190 17.26 12.68 -4.98
C ARG A 190 16.64 13.78 -4.12
N PHE A 191 15.57 13.48 -3.39
CA PHE A 191 14.97 14.43 -2.44
C PHE A 191 16.00 14.86 -1.38
N CYS A 192 16.74 13.90 -0.80
CA CYS A 192 17.79 14.18 0.18
C CYS A 192 18.91 15.05 -0.40
N GLU A 193 19.33 14.80 -1.64
CA GLU A 193 20.38 15.57 -2.31
C GLU A 193 19.97 17.00 -2.65
N GLN A 194 18.67 17.22 -2.91
CA GLN A 194 18.11 18.52 -3.28
C GLN A 194 17.61 19.33 -2.07
N HIS A 195 17.53 18.71 -0.89
CA HIS A 195 17.16 19.39 0.33
C HIS A 195 18.24 20.39 0.73
N GLY A 196 17.87 21.66 0.89
CA GLY A 196 18.79 22.71 1.32
C GLY A 196 19.42 22.37 2.67
N THR A 197 20.72 22.66 2.83
CA THR A 197 21.42 22.49 4.11
C THR A 197 20.91 23.46 5.17
N ASP A 198 20.40 24.62 4.74
CA ASP A 198 19.88 25.69 5.61
C ASP A 198 18.34 25.72 5.62
N ALA A 199 17.70 24.66 5.14
CA ALA A 199 16.24 24.57 5.12
C ALA A 199 15.69 24.26 6.52
N GLU A 200 14.61 24.95 6.89
CA GLU A 200 13.81 24.67 8.08
C GLU A 200 12.43 24.11 7.65
N PRO A 201 12.01 22.93 8.14
CA PRO A 201 12.74 22.01 9.02
C PRO A 201 13.94 21.33 8.32
N THR A 202 14.91 20.87 9.13
CA THR A 202 16.09 20.14 8.61
C THR A 202 15.69 18.84 7.92
N LEU A 203 16.55 18.31 7.04
CA LEU A 203 16.27 17.06 6.32
C LEU A 203 15.90 15.89 7.27
N VAL A 204 16.63 15.74 8.38
CA VAL A 204 16.37 14.68 9.37
C VAL A 204 15.00 14.88 10.04
N GLN A 205 14.65 16.11 10.41
CA GLN A 205 13.35 16.42 11.01
C GLN A 205 12.21 16.18 10.01
N THR A 206 12.39 16.58 8.74
CA THR A 206 11.43 16.35 7.67
C THR A 206 11.16 14.86 7.49
N VAL A 207 12.22 14.06 7.32
CA VAL A 207 12.05 12.61 7.11
C VAL A 207 11.51 11.92 8.37
N LEU A 208 11.92 12.34 9.57
CA LEU A 208 11.37 11.82 10.83
C LEU A 208 9.87 12.13 10.97
N SER A 209 9.41 13.30 10.51
CA SER A 209 7.98 13.62 10.47
C SER A 209 7.22 12.68 9.53
N TRP A 210 7.82 12.33 8.39
CA TRP A 210 7.24 11.35 7.48
C TRP A 210 7.21 9.95 8.11
N GLU A 211 8.25 9.53 8.83
CA GLU A 211 8.30 8.22 9.49
C GLU A 211 7.15 8.10 10.51
N LYS A 212 6.91 9.16 11.29
CA LYS A 212 5.81 9.18 12.27
C LYS A 212 4.44 9.05 11.63
N ILE A 213 4.24 9.62 10.44
CA ILE A 213 2.97 9.59 9.71
C ILE A 213 2.82 8.28 8.93
N TYR A 214 3.82 7.92 8.12
CA TYR A 214 3.74 6.82 7.16
C TYR A 214 4.26 5.49 7.70
N GLY A 215 5.08 5.44 8.75
CA GLY A 215 5.61 4.22 9.34
C GLY A 215 4.51 3.19 9.66
N PRO A 216 3.47 3.55 10.43
CA PRO A 216 2.35 2.66 10.72
C PRO A 216 1.59 2.22 9.45
N HIS A 217 1.50 3.08 8.43
CA HIS A 217 0.86 2.74 7.16
C HIS A 217 1.70 1.81 6.30
N ILE A 218 3.03 1.93 6.35
CA ILE A 218 3.96 0.99 5.71
C ILE A 218 3.80 -0.39 6.35
N GLU A 219 3.77 -0.49 7.67
CA GLU A 219 3.54 -1.77 8.37
C GLU A 219 2.21 -2.43 7.98
N GLN A 220 1.14 -1.64 7.91
CA GLN A 220 -0.14 -2.13 7.42
C GLN A 220 -0.10 -2.53 5.93
N LEU A 221 0.69 -1.84 5.09
CA LEU A 221 0.89 -2.23 3.70
C LEU A 221 1.66 -3.54 3.56
N GLU A 222 2.70 -3.76 4.37
CA GLU A 222 3.47 -5.02 4.39
C GLU A 222 2.54 -6.21 4.64
N GLU A 223 1.71 -6.13 5.68
CA GLU A 223 0.79 -7.19 6.06
C GLU A 223 -0.33 -7.40 5.03
N ARG A 224 -0.86 -6.32 4.45
CA ARG A 224 -1.86 -6.40 3.37
C ARG A 224 -1.31 -7.06 2.12
N ALA A 225 -0.15 -6.62 1.64
CA ALA A 225 0.49 -7.19 0.46
C ALA A 225 0.78 -8.69 0.65
N LYS A 226 1.22 -9.07 1.86
CA LYS A 226 1.43 -10.48 2.22
C LYS A 226 0.13 -11.29 2.15
N ARG A 227 -0.96 -10.82 2.75
CA ARG A 227 -2.26 -11.53 2.73
C ARG A 227 -2.85 -11.65 1.34
N GLU A 228 -2.86 -10.55 0.59
CA GLU A 228 -3.37 -10.55 -0.79
C GLU A 228 -2.56 -11.50 -1.69
N SER A 229 -1.24 -11.60 -1.48
CA SER A 229 -0.41 -12.57 -2.21
C SER A 229 -0.75 -14.04 -1.91
N GLN A 230 -1.33 -14.31 -0.74
CA GLN A 230 -1.81 -15.62 -0.31
C GLN A 230 -3.25 -15.90 -0.78
N GLY A 231 -3.83 -14.97 -1.54
CA GLY A 231 -5.19 -15.07 -2.08
C GLY A 231 -6.28 -14.45 -1.19
N ASP A 232 -5.92 -13.86 -0.04
CA ASP A 232 -6.90 -13.17 0.81
C ASP A 232 -7.11 -11.74 0.33
N LEU A 233 -8.10 -11.57 -0.55
CA LEU A 233 -8.59 -10.26 -1.01
C LEU A 233 -9.79 -9.75 -0.19
N SER A 234 -10.18 -10.44 0.89
CA SER A 234 -11.36 -10.08 1.68
C SER A 234 -11.16 -8.78 2.45
N GLY A 235 -9.92 -8.51 2.85
CA GLY A 235 -9.53 -7.40 3.71
C GLY A 235 -10.06 -7.50 5.15
N ARG A 236 -10.43 -8.70 5.61
CA ARG A 236 -10.90 -8.96 6.99
C ARG A 236 -9.91 -8.57 8.07
N PHE A 237 -8.61 -8.53 7.73
CA PHE A 237 -7.54 -7.97 8.57
C PHE A 237 -7.89 -6.59 9.16
N TRP A 238 -8.68 -5.76 8.47
CA TRP A 238 -9.09 -4.47 9.02
C TRP A 238 -9.92 -4.58 10.29
N LEU A 239 -10.72 -5.64 10.43
CA LEU A 239 -11.56 -5.86 11.61
C LEU A 239 -10.75 -6.21 12.85
N THR A 240 -9.52 -6.72 12.69
CA THR A 240 -8.63 -7.05 13.82
C THR A 240 -7.83 -5.84 14.30
N GLN A 241 -7.83 -4.74 13.55
CA GLN A 241 -7.13 -3.52 13.94
C GLN A 241 -7.81 -2.86 15.15
N PRO A 242 -7.10 -2.57 16.25
CA PRO A 242 -7.72 -2.08 17.48
C PRO A 242 -8.55 -0.81 17.29
N HIS A 243 -8.08 0.14 16.48
CA HIS A 243 -8.80 1.40 16.23
C HIS A 243 -10.07 1.21 15.40
N ILE A 244 -10.15 0.14 14.61
CA ILE A 244 -11.32 -0.24 13.81
C ILE A 244 -12.30 -1.03 14.67
N ALA A 245 -11.84 -2.04 15.41
CA ALA A 245 -12.68 -2.86 16.28
C ALA A 245 -13.42 -2.04 17.35
N LYS A 246 -12.82 -0.93 17.81
CA LYS A 246 -13.48 0.02 18.73
C LYS A 246 -14.66 0.78 18.08
N ARG A 247 -14.70 0.91 16.75
CA ARG A 247 -15.68 1.70 15.99
C ARG A 247 -16.66 0.86 15.17
N LEU A 248 -16.26 -0.34 14.76
CA LEU A 248 -17.05 -1.27 13.97
C LEU A 248 -17.33 -2.57 14.74
N ASN A 249 -18.58 -3.00 14.70
CA ASN A 249 -19.07 -4.29 15.15
C ASN A 249 -19.74 -4.98 13.96
N VAL A 250 -18.91 -5.65 13.16
CA VAL A 250 -19.31 -6.33 11.92
C VAL A 250 -18.81 -7.77 11.97
N PRO A 251 -19.66 -8.78 11.73
CA PRO A 251 -19.20 -10.17 11.59
C PRO A 251 -18.20 -10.32 10.44
N GLU A 252 -17.13 -11.10 10.62
CA GLU A 252 -16.11 -11.30 9.57
C GLU A 252 -16.70 -11.86 8.27
N THR A 253 -17.75 -12.69 8.38
CA THR A 253 -18.48 -13.26 7.23
C THR A 253 -19.20 -12.20 6.40
N SER A 254 -19.53 -11.06 6.99
CA SER A 254 -20.17 -9.91 6.34
C SER A 254 -19.15 -8.92 5.75
N TRP A 255 -17.85 -9.17 5.85
CA TRP A 255 -16.81 -8.28 5.32
C TRP A 255 -16.11 -8.85 4.08
N ASN A 256 -16.15 -8.10 2.97
CA ASN A 256 -15.56 -8.51 1.71
C ASN A 256 -15.21 -7.31 0.80
N ASN A 257 -13.92 -7.14 0.49
CA ASN A 257 -13.44 -6.12 -0.45
C ASN A 257 -13.13 -6.68 -1.85
N GLY A 258 -13.16 -8.00 -2.04
CA GLY A 258 -12.55 -8.64 -3.21
C GLY A 258 -13.45 -8.62 -4.44
N ARG A 259 -14.70 -9.06 -4.30
CA ARG A 259 -15.65 -9.19 -5.43
C ARG A 259 -17.09 -9.12 -4.98
N ASN A 260 -17.97 -8.72 -5.90
CA ASN A 260 -19.42 -8.82 -5.70
C ASN A 260 -19.90 -10.20 -6.14
N MET A 261 -20.50 -10.95 -5.22
CA MET A 261 -21.11 -12.26 -5.51
C MET A 261 -22.58 -12.07 -5.84
N TRP A 262 -23.14 -12.94 -6.68
CA TRP A 262 -24.58 -13.08 -6.82
C TRP A 262 -25.23 -13.54 -5.51
N PHE A 263 -26.47 -13.12 -5.27
CA PHE A 263 -27.21 -13.55 -4.10
C PHE A 263 -27.56 -15.03 -4.15
N SER A 264 -27.90 -15.53 -5.34
CA SER A 264 -28.14 -16.94 -5.58
C SER A 264 -27.76 -17.30 -7.02
N VAL A 265 -27.46 -18.58 -7.23
CA VAL A 265 -27.25 -19.14 -8.57
C VAL A 265 -28.49 -18.94 -9.45
N ALA A 266 -29.69 -19.05 -8.86
CA ALA A 266 -30.94 -18.84 -9.58
C ALA A 266 -31.11 -17.41 -10.10
N GLU A 267 -30.73 -16.38 -9.32
CA GLU A 267 -30.77 -14.99 -9.80
C GLU A 267 -29.74 -14.75 -10.91
N GLU A 268 -28.56 -15.36 -10.81
CA GLU A 268 -27.52 -15.30 -11.85
C GLU A 268 -28.00 -15.96 -13.16
N GLU A 269 -28.60 -17.14 -13.08
CA GLU A 269 -29.18 -17.85 -14.23
C GLU A 269 -30.34 -17.05 -14.83
N HIS A 270 -31.23 -16.51 -13.99
CA HIS A 270 -32.35 -15.69 -14.46
C HIS A 270 -31.88 -14.45 -15.22
N PHE A 271 -30.83 -13.78 -14.72
CA PHE A 271 -30.21 -12.67 -15.42
C PHE A 271 -29.62 -13.11 -16.77
N LYS A 272 -28.86 -14.21 -16.81
CA LYS A 272 -28.25 -14.75 -18.04
C LYS A 272 -29.29 -15.15 -19.09
N SER A 273 -30.43 -15.71 -18.66
CA SER A 273 -31.52 -16.13 -19.55
C SER A 273 -32.39 -14.97 -20.03
N GLY A 274 -32.57 -13.92 -19.22
CA GLY A 274 -33.46 -12.79 -19.51
C GLY A 274 -32.81 -11.60 -20.23
N ALA A 275 -31.53 -11.32 -19.96
CA ALA A 275 -30.83 -10.14 -20.48
C ALA A 275 -29.90 -10.42 -21.67
N GLY A 276 -29.79 -11.68 -22.11
CA GLY A 276 -28.89 -12.15 -23.18
C GLY A 276 -27.40 -12.05 -22.80
N PRO A 277 -26.49 -12.72 -23.51
CA PRO A 277 -25.06 -12.48 -23.35
C PRO A 277 -24.84 -11.03 -23.81
N ALA A 278 -24.56 -10.13 -22.87
CA ALA A 278 -24.29 -8.74 -23.20
C ALA A 278 -23.20 -8.70 -24.28
N GLN A 279 -23.56 -8.44 -25.54
CA GLN A 279 -22.60 -8.15 -26.59
C GLN A 279 -21.94 -6.86 -26.17
N VAL A 280 -20.72 -7.03 -25.68
CA VAL A 280 -19.91 -5.99 -25.07
C VAL A 280 -19.56 -4.98 -26.16
N THR A 281 -20.19 -3.81 -26.16
CA THR A 281 -19.67 -2.68 -26.93
C THR A 281 -18.38 -2.22 -26.25
N SER A 282 -17.34 -2.03 -27.05
CA SER A 282 -16.00 -1.62 -26.61
C SER A 282 -15.98 -0.35 -25.74
N ASP A 283 -17.07 0.41 -25.73
CA ASP A 283 -17.24 1.65 -24.97
C ASP A 283 -17.70 1.43 -23.51
N GLN A 284 -18.19 0.23 -23.15
CA GLN A 284 -18.61 -0.14 -21.79
C GLN A 284 -17.58 -0.97 -21.01
N LEU A 285 -16.55 -1.48 -21.72
CA LEU A 285 -15.34 -2.00 -21.10
C LEU A 285 -14.54 -0.81 -20.58
N GLY A 286 -14.76 -0.44 -19.31
CA GLY A 286 -13.73 0.27 -18.56
C GLY A 286 -12.43 -0.50 -18.76
N GLY A 287 -11.48 0.13 -19.46
CA GLY A 287 -10.44 -0.54 -20.25
C GLY A 287 -9.90 -1.84 -19.66
N LEU A 288 -9.90 -2.86 -20.52
CA LEU A 288 -8.96 -3.99 -20.52
C LEU A 288 -7.63 -3.59 -19.84
N LEU A 289 -7.09 -4.46 -18.99
CA LEU A 289 -5.83 -4.35 -18.22
C LEU A 289 -6.01 -4.06 -16.72
N ASP A 290 -6.87 -4.83 -16.05
CA ASP A 290 -6.53 -5.24 -14.69
C ASP A 290 -5.31 -6.19 -14.82
N ILE A 291 -4.17 -5.75 -14.29
CA ILE A 291 -2.90 -6.50 -14.14
C ILE A 291 -1.93 -6.37 -15.34
N HIS A 292 -0.94 -5.48 -15.13
CA HIS A 292 0.35 -5.36 -15.84
C HIS A 292 0.34 -5.12 -17.36
N THR A 293 0.43 -3.85 -17.78
CA THR A 293 1.51 -3.27 -18.62
C THR A 293 1.02 -2.02 -19.37
N ALA A 294 1.35 -0.84 -18.85
CA ALA A 294 1.59 0.43 -19.55
C ALA A 294 1.49 1.56 -18.51
N GLU A 295 2.26 2.61 -18.72
CA GLU A 295 2.49 3.69 -17.77
C GLU A 295 1.18 4.37 -17.28
N GLY A 296 0.90 4.22 -15.98
CA GLY A 296 0.29 5.28 -15.17
C GLY A 296 -1.22 5.50 -15.20
N ARG A 297 -2.01 4.81 -16.02
CA ARG A 297 -3.49 4.93 -15.99
C ARG A 297 -4.14 3.60 -15.62
N ASN A 298 -5.05 3.62 -14.64
CA ASN A 298 -5.98 2.52 -14.33
C ASN A 298 -5.42 1.31 -13.52
N GLN A 299 -4.35 1.49 -12.74
CA GLN A 299 -3.89 0.45 -11.81
C GLN A 299 -4.83 0.35 -10.61
N ASN A 300 -5.20 -0.86 -10.20
CA ASN A 300 -5.92 -1.10 -8.93
C ASN A 300 -5.15 -0.49 -7.75
N LYS A 301 -5.72 0.55 -7.12
CA LYS A 301 -5.14 1.27 -5.97
C LYS A 301 -5.74 0.86 -4.62
N SER A 302 -6.58 -0.17 -4.58
CA SER A 302 -7.28 -0.59 -3.35
C SER A 302 -6.35 -0.91 -2.18
N ILE A 303 -5.18 -1.49 -2.43
CA ILE A 303 -4.18 -1.76 -1.40
C ILE A 303 -3.66 -0.48 -0.73
N PHE A 304 -3.77 0.69 -1.35
CA PHE A 304 -3.37 1.98 -0.77
C PHE A 304 -4.51 2.72 -0.08
N VAL A 305 -5.72 2.15 -0.03
CA VAL A 305 -6.85 2.74 0.69
C VAL A 305 -6.85 2.24 2.14
N SER A 306 -6.93 3.15 3.10
CA SER A 306 -6.85 2.86 4.53
C SER A 306 -8.09 3.36 5.28
N LEU A 307 -8.43 2.66 6.37
CA LEU A 307 -9.43 3.11 7.35
C LEU A 307 -8.74 3.83 8.51
N LEU A 308 -9.06 5.11 8.67
CA LEU A 308 -8.50 5.98 9.69
C LEU A 308 -9.59 6.43 10.66
N PRO A 309 -9.27 6.66 11.94
CA PRO A 309 -10.16 7.36 12.85
C PRO A 309 -10.45 8.77 12.33
N ARG A 310 -11.72 9.10 12.12
CA ARG A 310 -12.14 10.50 11.90
C ARG A 310 -12.31 11.23 13.22
N ASP A 311 -13.00 10.55 14.13
CA ASP A 311 -13.31 11.00 15.48
C ASP A 311 -13.47 9.75 16.38
N GLU A 312 -13.93 9.91 17.62
CA GLU A 312 -14.15 8.78 18.54
C GLU A 312 -15.15 7.74 18.02
N ASN A 313 -16.04 8.15 17.11
CA ASN A 313 -17.23 7.41 16.71
C ASN A 313 -17.18 6.93 15.26
N PHE A 314 -16.51 7.67 14.38
CA PHE A 314 -16.52 7.43 12.94
C PHE A 314 -15.14 7.17 12.37
N LEU A 315 -15.14 6.45 11.25
CA LEU A 315 -13.99 6.20 10.41
C LEU A 315 -14.05 7.10 9.18
N SER A 316 -12.87 7.42 8.64
CA SER A 316 -12.67 7.99 7.32
C SER A 316 -11.93 6.98 6.45
N VAL A 317 -12.32 6.93 5.18
CA VAL A 317 -11.63 6.14 4.16
C VAL A 317 -10.73 7.10 3.40
N CYS A 318 -9.42 6.88 3.43
CA CYS A 318 -8.46 7.76 2.76
C CYS A 318 -7.40 6.95 2.01
N PRO A 319 -6.94 7.40 0.83
CA PRO A 319 -5.76 6.83 0.19
C PRO A 319 -4.49 7.34 0.89
N ILE A 320 -3.41 6.55 0.91
CA ILE A 320 -2.10 6.99 1.43
C ILE A 320 -1.13 7.44 0.33
N ILE A 321 -1.55 7.37 -0.93
CA ILE A 321 -0.87 7.89 -2.13
C ILE A 321 -1.80 8.86 -2.88
N THR A 322 -1.25 9.66 -3.79
CA THR A 322 -2.08 10.45 -4.70
C THR A 322 -2.82 9.52 -5.65
N ILE A 323 -4.12 9.74 -5.79
CA ILE A 323 -4.98 9.04 -6.75
C ILE A 323 -5.29 10.00 -7.89
N GLN A 324 -5.18 9.52 -9.13
CA GLN A 324 -5.50 10.32 -10.31
C GLN A 324 -6.97 10.16 -10.69
N GLU A 325 -7.50 11.14 -11.42
CA GLU A 325 -8.84 11.04 -12.00
C GLU A 325 -8.98 9.77 -12.85
N GLY A 326 -10.08 9.03 -12.66
CA GLY A 326 -10.37 7.77 -13.34
C GLY A 326 -9.78 6.52 -12.69
N ASP A 327 -8.83 6.65 -11.75
CA ASP A 327 -8.21 5.49 -11.10
C ASP A 327 -9.24 4.62 -10.35
N PHE A 328 -9.03 3.31 -10.41
CA PHE A 328 -9.81 2.31 -9.69
C PHE A 328 -9.32 2.16 -8.25
N LEU A 329 -10.18 2.44 -7.28
CA LEU A 329 -9.87 2.40 -5.85
C LEU A 329 -10.31 1.10 -5.16
N GLY A 330 -11.02 0.21 -5.87
CA GLY A 330 -11.50 -1.07 -5.35
C GLY A 330 -12.99 -1.28 -5.50
N VAL A 331 -13.49 -2.38 -4.93
CA VAL A 331 -14.88 -2.83 -5.07
C VAL A 331 -15.75 -2.31 -3.93
N PHE A 332 -16.89 -1.70 -4.27
CA PHE A 332 -17.93 -1.40 -3.29
C PHE A 332 -18.65 -2.70 -2.91
N ALA A 333 -18.56 -3.09 -1.64
CA ALA A 333 -19.00 -4.40 -1.20
C ALA A 333 -20.52 -4.52 -1.20
N GLY A 334 -21.00 -5.72 -1.50
CA GLY A 334 -22.41 -6.05 -1.58
C GLY A 334 -22.63 -7.29 -2.44
N THR A 335 -23.89 -7.69 -2.52
CA THR A 335 -24.35 -8.85 -3.27
C THR A 335 -25.18 -8.40 -4.46
N ILE A 336 -24.92 -8.97 -5.63
CA ILE A 336 -25.66 -8.65 -6.85
C ILE A 336 -27.05 -9.27 -6.78
N ARG A 337 -28.07 -8.46 -7.07
CA ARG A 337 -29.48 -8.84 -7.12
C ARG A 337 -30.05 -8.58 -8.50
N TYR A 338 -30.95 -9.46 -8.94
CA TYR A 338 -31.78 -9.26 -10.13
C TYR A 338 -33.26 -9.44 -9.76
N LEU A 339 -33.89 -8.35 -9.30
CA LEU A 339 -35.26 -8.33 -8.79
C LEU A 339 -35.93 -6.98 -9.07
N GLU A 340 -37.24 -7.00 -9.36
CA GLU A 340 -38.03 -5.79 -9.64
C GLU A 340 -38.10 -4.82 -8.46
N LYS A 341 -38.13 -5.34 -7.22
CA LYS A 341 -38.27 -4.50 -6.02
C LYS A 341 -36.91 -4.10 -5.45
N LYS A 342 -36.47 -2.89 -5.80
CA LYS A 342 -35.24 -2.30 -5.25
C LYS A 342 -35.42 -1.87 -3.79
N ASN A 343 -34.45 -2.21 -2.95
CA ASN A 343 -34.33 -1.61 -1.62
C ASN A 343 -33.70 -0.22 -1.72
N SER A 344 -34.47 0.84 -1.48
CA SER A 344 -33.99 2.23 -1.53
C SER A 344 -32.86 2.54 -0.54
N MET A 345 -32.83 1.83 0.60
CA MET A 345 -31.87 2.09 1.69
C MET A 345 -30.53 1.37 1.55
N TYR A 346 -30.50 0.22 0.86
CA TYR A 346 -29.34 -0.66 0.74
C TYR A 346 -28.95 -0.99 -0.70
N GLY A 347 -29.69 -0.47 -1.68
CA GLY A 347 -29.48 -0.76 -3.09
C GLY A 347 -28.66 0.31 -3.80
N ILE A 348 -27.66 -0.12 -4.55
CA ILE A 348 -27.01 0.69 -5.60
C ILE A 348 -27.58 0.25 -6.95
N PRO A 349 -28.30 1.11 -7.69
CA PRO A 349 -28.89 0.72 -8.98
C PRO A 349 -27.83 0.49 -10.04
N GLY A 350 -28.11 -0.42 -10.99
CA GLY A 350 -27.46 -0.49 -12.30
C GLY A 350 -27.61 0.81 -13.10
N HIS A 351 -26.70 1.06 -14.04
CA HIS A 351 -26.60 2.34 -14.75
C HIS A 351 -27.32 2.39 -16.12
N SER A 352 -27.99 1.31 -16.56
CA SER A 352 -28.56 1.21 -17.91
C SER A 352 -30.06 0.87 -17.90
N ALA A 353 -30.80 1.40 -18.88
CA ALA A 353 -32.20 1.06 -19.18
C ALA A 353 -32.42 -0.44 -19.44
N ASN A 354 -31.37 -1.20 -19.78
CA ASN A 354 -31.42 -2.65 -19.95
C ASN A 354 -31.10 -3.43 -18.65
N LEU A 355 -30.83 -2.73 -17.54
CA LEU A 355 -30.40 -3.27 -16.25
C LEU A 355 -31.28 -2.78 -15.09
N GLU A 356 -32.54 -2.40 -15.35
CA GLU A 356 -33.45 -1.80 -14.35
C GLU A 356 -33.66 -2.70 -13.11
N ASN A 357 -33.61 -4.02 -13.31
CA ASN A 357 -33.75 -5.00 -12.24
C ASN A 357 -32.42 -5.38 -11.58
N LEU A 358 -31.28 -4.92 -12.12
CA LEU A 358 -29.95 -5.19 -11.57
C LEU A 358 -29.58 -4.13 -10.52
N TRP A 359 -29.25 -4.58 -9.32
CA TRP A 359 -28.77 -3.69 -8.27
C TRP A 359 -27.86 -4.43 -7.31
N LEU A 360 -27.04 -3.66 -6.58
CA LEU A 360 -26.14 -4.19 -5.56
C LEU A 360 -26.77 -3.97 -4.19
N ASP A 361 -26.99 -5.06 -3.46
CA ASP A 361 -27.48 -5.07 -2.09
C ASP A 361 -26.33 -5.18 -1.10
N TYR A 362 -26.04 -4.10 -0.37
CA TYR A 362 -25.06 -4.12 0.72
C TYR A 362 -25.70 -4.30 2.11
N SER A 363 -26.93 -4.84 2.18
CA SER A 363 -27.63 -5.01 3.45
C SER A 363 -27.06 -6.08 4.38
N HIS A 364 -26.26 -7.01 3.85
CA HIS A 364 -25.64 -8.08 4.63
C HIS A 364 -24.11 -8.17 4.45
N VAL A 365 -23.57 -7.47 3.44
CA VAL A 365 -22.14 -7.48 3.10
C VAL A 365 -21.65 -6.05 3.01
N THR A 366 -20.52 -5.78 3.66
CA THR A 366 -19.85 -4.48 3.71
C THR A 366 -18.34 -4.65 3.53
N GLY A 367 -17.62 -3.55 3.49
CA GLY A 367 -16.17 -3.51 3.27
C GLY A 367 -15.61 -2.13 3.56
N ILE A 368 -14.33 -1.93 3.22
CA ILE A 368 -13.62 -0.66 3.43
C ILE A 368 -14.37 0.49 2.74
N LEU A 369 -14.67 0.31 1.45
CA LEU A 369 -15.24 1.35 0.61
C LEU A 369 -16.72 1.65 0.93
N ASN A 370 -17.40 0.76 1.66
CA ASN A 370 -18.73 1.04 2.21
C ASN A 370 -18.67 2.04 3.37
N GLN A 371 -17.49 2.26 3.97
CA GLN A 371 -17.28 3.22 5.05
C GLN A 371 -17.00 4.65 4.55
N MET A 372 -16.96 4.88 3.23
CA MET A 372 -16.73 6.21 2.67
C MET A 372 -17.76 7.22 3.15
N ARG A 373 -17.38 8.49 3.24
CA ARG A 373 -18.33 9.55 3.54
C ARG A 373 -19.34 9.65 2.41
N VAL A 374 -20.58 9.95 2.77
CA VAL A 374 -21.68 10.08 1.81
C VAL A 374 -22.16 11.53 1.79
N SER A 375 -22.10 12.16 0.62
CA SER A 375 -22.71 13.47 0.36
C SER A 375 -24.18 13.30 -0.07
N PRO A 376 -25.02 14.35 0.06
CA PRO A 376 -26.39 14.30 -0.46
C PRO A 376 -26.40 14.03 -1.98
N PRO A 377 -27.54 13.63 -2.56
CA PRO A 377 -27.66 13.50 -4.01
C PRO A 377 -27.19 14.77 -4.72
N ASN A 378 -26.34 14.63 -5.74
CA ASN A 378 -25.69 15.73 -6.47
C ASN A 378 -24.79 16.65 -5.60
N GLY A 379 -24.42 16.20 -4.40
CA GLY A 379 -23.45 16.90 -3.55
C GLY A 379 -22.01 16.72 -4.01
N ASP A 380 -21.09 17.43 -3.35
CA ASP A 380 -19.65 17.33 -3.64
C ASP A 380 -19.16 15.90 -3.36
N ALA A 381 -18.62 15.26 -4.40
CA ALA A 381 -18.12 13.90 -4.38
C ALA A 381 -16.80 13.88 -5.15
N ASN A 382 -15.80 13.20 -4.59
CA ASN A 382 -14.52 12.99 -5.25
C ASN A 382 -14.38 11.57 -5.80
N VAL A 383 -15.35 10.69 -5.54
CA VAL A 383 -15.45 9.35 -6.12
C VAL A 383 -16.87 9.03 -6.57
N CYS A 384 -17.00 8.12 -7.55
CA CYS A 384 -18.28 7.57 -8.00
C CYS A 384 -18.31 6.04 -7.90
N LEU A 385 -19.53 5.49 -7.91
CA LEU A 385 -19.78 4.05 -8.04
C LEU A 385 -20.14 3.75 -9.49
N GLN A 386 -19.41 2.83 -10.12
CA GLN A 386 -19.61 2.45 -11.52
C GLN A 386 -19.82 0.95 -11.63
N TRP A 387 -20.83 0.53 -12.37
CA TRP A 387 -21.01 -0.88 -12.72
C TRP A 387 -20.08 -1.24 -13.86
N GLU A 388 -19.32 -2.32 -13.67
CA GLU A 388 -18.35 -2.78 -14.64
C GLU A 388 -18.41 -4.29 -14.78
N LEU A 389 -18.17 -4.75 -16.00
CA LEU A 389 -17.87 -6.13 -16.27
C LEU A 389 -16.35 -6.31 -16.19
N PHE A 390 -15.88 -7.34 -15.50
CA PHE A 390 -14.45 -7.66 -15.42
C PHE A 390 -14.23 -9.14 -15.70
N GLU A 391 -13.18 -9.45 -16.43
CA GLU A 391 -12.73 -10.82 -16.64
C GLU A 391 -11.91 -11.27 -15.41
N GLY A 392 -12.15 -12.50 -14.94
CA GLY A 392 -11.37 -13.07 -13.85
C GLY A 392 -9.89 -13.18 -14.21
N SER A 393 -9.01 -13.17 -13.20
CA SER A 393 -7.56 -13.29 -13.38
C SER A 393 -7.16 -14.54 -14.16
N GLU A 394 -6.15 -14.40 -15.04
CA GLU A 394 -5.60 -15.44 -15.92
C GLU A 394 -5.37 -16.79 -15.20
N GLY A 395 -5.97 -17.87 -15.73
CA GLY A 395 -5.68 -19.25 -15.32
C GLY A 395 -6.85 -20.21 -15.49
N GLU A 396 -8.09 -19.72 -15.39
CA GLU A 396 -9.31 -20.46 -15.70
C GLU A 396 -10.22 -19.55 -16.51
N ALA A 397 -10.89 -20.10 -17.54
CA ALA A 397 -11.89 -19.40 -18.33
C ALA A 397 -13.12 -19.08 -17.45
N CYS A 398 -12.97 -18.16 -16.51
CA CYS A 398 -14.07 -17.63 -15.72
C CYS A 398 -14.88 -16.69 -16.61
N PRO A 399 -16.20 -16.89 -16.73
CA PRO A 399 -17.04 -15.94 -17.44
C PRO A 399 -16.92 -14.56 -16.77
N PRO A 400 -17.03 -13.48 -17.55
CA PRO A 400 -16.87 -12.13 -17.03
C PRO A 400 -17.93 -11.87 -15.94
N ALA A 401 -17.48 -11.29 -14.82
CA ALA A 401 -18.29 -11.04 -13.65
C ALA A 401 -18.62 -9.54 -13.52
N TRP A 402 -19.78 -9.24 -12.97
CA TRP A 402 -20.17 -7.87 -12.65
C TRP A 402 -19.53 -7.42 -11.33
N ARG A 403 -19.10 -6.16 -11.27
CA ARG A 403 -18.68 -5.49 -10.04
C ARG A 403 -19.20 -4.07 -9.98
N VAL A 404 -19.31 -3.53 -8.77
CA VAL A 404 -19.46 -2.09 -8.53
C VAL A 404 -18.09 -1.54 -8.14
N ALA A 405 -17.44 -0.89 -9.10
CA ALA A 405 -16.15 -0.25 -8.93
C ALA A 405 -16.29 1.13 -8.28
N VAL A 406 -15.32 1.49 -7.44
CA VAL A 406 -15.15 2.86 -6.95
C VAL A 406 -14.07 3.54 -7.79
N ARG A 407 -14.42 4.66 -8.42
CA ARG A 407 -13.49 5.44 -9.26
C ARG A 407 -13.34 6.87 -8.79
N ALA A 408 -12.14 7.41 -8.96
CA ALA A 408 -11.86 8.81 -8.69
C ALA A 408 -12.49 9.73 -9.75
N LEU A 409 -13.19 10.78 -9.30
CA LEU A 409 -13.77 11.82 -10.16
C LEU A 409 -12.80 13.00 -10.39
N ARG A 410 -11.72 13.06 -9.62
CA ARG A 410 -10.66 14.07 -9.71
C ARG A 410 -9.40 13.54 -9.04
N THR A 411 -8.29 14.26 -9.13
CA THR A 411 -7.12 13.97 -8.30
C THR A 411 -7.48 14.07 -6.81
N ILE A 412 -7.11 13.05 -6.04
CA ILE A 412 -7.32 12.95 -4.59
C ILE A 412 -5.95 12.88 -3.92
N LYS A 413 -5.69 13.77 -2.97
CA LYS A 413 -4.40 13.81 -2.25
C LYS A 413 -4.31 12.69 -1.20
N PRO A 414 -3.09 12.30 -0.79
CA PRO A 414 -2.93 11.42 0.37
C PRO A 414 -3.66 11.96 1.58
N PHE A 415 -4.31 11.04 2.30
CA PHE A 415 -5.12 11.27 3.48
C PHE A 415 -6.39 12.11 3.27
N GLU A 416 -6.70 12.51 2.03
CA GLU A 416 -7.97 13.14 1.71
C GLU A 416 -9.11 12.11 1.78
N GLU A 417 -10.17 12.45 2.51
CA GLU A 417 -11.31 11.55 2.71
C GLU A 417 -12.04 11.27 1.38
N LEU A 418 -12.34 10.00 1.11
CA LEU A 418 -13.15 9.58 0.00
C LEU A 418 -14.64 9.87 0.29
N VAL A 419 -15.28 10.57 -0.63
CA VAL A 419 -16.67 11.04 -0.54
C VAL A 419 -17.41 10.64 -1.80
N ARG A 420 -18.45 9.83 -1.64
CA ARG A 420 -19.37 9.46 -2.72
C ARG A 420 -20.71 10.17 -2.56
N ALA A 421 -21.40 10.41 -3.67
CA ALA A 421 -22.79 10.84 -3.63
C ALA A 421 -23.74 9.71 -3.20
N ALA A 422 -24.78 10.04 -2.44
CA ALA A 422 -25.89 9.12 -2.21
C ALA A 422 -26.77 9.02 -3.47
N PRO A 423 -27.30 7.83 -3.81
CA PRO A 423 -28.28 7.67 -4.87
C PRO A 423 -29.65 8.29 -4.50
N ASN A 424 -29.94 8.48 -3.21
CA ASN A 424 -31.16 9.09 -2.71
C ASN A 424 -30.98 9.64 -1.28
N SER A 425 -31.94 10.45 -0.84
CA SER A 425 -31.92 11.11 0.47
C SER A 425 -32.01 10.13 1.65
N GLU A 426 -32.72 9.01 1.51
CA GLU A 426 -32.84 8.00 2.56
C GLU A 426 -31.48 7.39 2.91
N GLN A 427 -30.72 7.02 1.88
CA GLN A 427 -29.38 6.48 2.04
C GLN A 427 -28.43 7.51 2.67
N TYR A 428 -28.51 8.78 2.26
CA TYR A 428 -27.72 9.86 2.84
C TYR A 428 -27.99 10.03 4.35
N LEU A 429 -29.26 10.16 4.74
CA LEU A 429 -29.64 10.33 6.16
C LEU A 429 -29.20 9.15 7.02
N ARG A 430 -29.22 7.94 6.44
CA ARG A 430 -28.79 6.71 7.12
C ARG A 430 -27.29 6.69 7.41
N HIS A 431 -26.46 7.08 6.44
CA HIS A 431 -24.99 7.06 6.59
C HIS A 431 -24.48 8.09 7.59
N ARG A 432 -25.33 9.02 8.04
CA ARG A 432 -25.00 9.97 9.12
C ARG A 432 -25.21 9.43 10.52
N LYS A 433 -25.94 8.32 10.69
CA LYS A 433 -26.29 7.81 12.03
C LYS A 433 -25.21 6.89 12.57
N LEU A 434 -24.74 7.18 13.78
CA LEU A 434 -23.74 6.39 14.49
C LEU A 434 -24.11 4.90 14.60
N ALA A 435 -25.37 4.60 14.91
CA ALA A 435 -25.82 3.21 15.03
C ALA A 435 -25.63 2.39 13.74
N HIS A 436 -25.77 3.03 12.58
CA HIS A 436 -25.50 2.38 11.29
C HIS A 436 -24.01 2.30 11.00
N ALA A 437 -23.24 3.36 11.28
CA ALA A 437 -21.79 3.34 11.14
C ALA A 437 -21.15 2.22 11.98
N ARG A 438 -21.57 2.04 13.24
CA ARG A 438 -21.09 0.95 14.10
C ARG A 438 -21.33 -0.44 13.53
N ARG A 439 -22.34 -0.64 12.69
CA ARG A 439 -22.62 -1.92 12.03
C ARG A 439 -22.02 -2.00 10.62
N GLY A 440 -21.14 -1.08 10.24
CA GLY A 440 -20.61 -1.00 8.88
C GLY A 440 -21.70 -0.77 7.82
N TYR A 441 -22.80 -0.12 8.20
CA TYR A 441 -23.97 0.19 7.37
C TYR A 441 -24.74 -1.03 6.83
N ILE A 442 -24.67 -2.19 7.50
CA ILE A 442 -25.53 -3.36 7.22
C ILE A 442 -26.83 -3.32 8.07
N LYS A 443 -27.78 -4.22 7.78
CA LYS A 443 -29.02 -4.39 8.57
C LYS A 443 -28.68 -4.93 9.96
N SER A 444 -29.55 -4.65 10.95
CA SER A 444 -29.42 -5.36 12.24
C SER A 444 -29.93 -6.79 12.08
N THR A 445 -29.14 -7.75 12.57
CA THR A 445 -29.52 -9.17 12.65
C THR A 445 -30.68 -9.41 13.61
N ASP A 446 -30.99 -8.48 14.51
CA ASP A 446 -32.11 -8.62 15.46
C ASP A 446 -33.48 -8.48 14.78
N ALA A 447 -33.54 -7.88 13.58
CA ALA A 447 -34.78 -7.75 12.83
C ALA A 447 -35.28 -9.08 12.22
N GLU A 448 -34.44 -10.12 12.18
CA GLU A 448 -34.84 -11.46 11.71
C GLU A 448 -35.51 -12.30 12.81
N LYS A 449 -35.44 -11.90 14.09
CA LYS A 449 -36.09 -12.61 15.21
C LYS A 449 -37.56 -12.23 15.45
N HIS A 450 -38.10 -11.27 14.70
CA HIS A 450 -39.49 -10.82 14.87
C HIS A 450 -40.39 -11.08 13.65
N ASN A 451 -39.90 -11.81 12.64
CA ASN A 451 -40.65 -12.16 11.44
C ASN A 451 -40.67 -13.68 11.14
N ASN A 452 -40.42 -14.53 12.13
CA ASN A 452 -40.70 -15.97 12.05
C ASN A 452 -41.86 -16.34 12.97
#